data_AF-A0A8D5U4S1-F1
#
_entry.id   AF-A0A8D5U4S1-F1
#
_cell.length_a   1.000
_cell.length_b   1.000
_cell.length_c   1.000
_cell.angle_alpha   90.00
_cell.angle_beta   90.00
_cell.angle_gamma   90.00
#
_symmetry.space_group_name_H-M   'P 1'
#
loop_
_entity.id
_entity.type
_entity.pdbx_description
1 polymer ?
#
loop_
_entity_poly.entity_id
_entity_poly.type
_entity_poly.pdbx_seq_one_letter_code
_entity_poly.pdbx_strand_id
1 'polypeptide(L)'
;MVSKRQGSERYTWRAIKWYLHGEFSPGVLILVYFVSALITLSYYTPSVKHFQIVLDYITFSSLYTIPMVTALGTSHVARNDDVTVFEVSLFRGWRRVAFARLMSLALWDAVFLVYLAVLDITLLHDDILVLLSFITVLFYESLIMLVSIIGTEGVSYIITFLIAFVLPVLVTFIVSGYVVSHHVSISGYTAYVVFLISPLLGYGDIKSKYIMLNFNVGVYIEVVLSVFTLVLFLYIFEKYYHIKP
;
A
#
# COMPACT_ATOMS: atom_id res chain seq x y z
N MET A 1 -33.33 -30.32 -18.33
CA MET A 1 -32.15 -29.43 -18.49
C MET A 1 -31.81 -28.81 -17.15
N VAL A 2 -31.12 -29.56 -16.28
CA VAL A 2 -30.65 -29.04 -15.00
C VAL A 2 -29.35 -28.28 -15.27
N SER A 3 -29.49 -26.97 -15.32
CA SER A 3 -28.50 -25.91 -15.05
C SER A 3 -27.02 -26.31 -15.08
N LYS A 4 -26.40 -26.32 -16.28
CA LYS A 4 -24.92 -26.24 -16.41
C LYS A 4 -24.33 -25.01 -15.71
N ARG A 5 -25.14 -23.98 -15.42
CA ARG A 5 -24.74 -22.76 -14.69
C ARG A 5 -24.48 -23.02 -13.20
N GLN A 6 -25.33 -23.80 -12.52
CA GLN A 6 -25.15 -24.10 -11.09
C GLN A 6 -23.90 -24.94 -10.80
N GLY A 7 -23.50 -25.81 -11.73
CA GLY A 7 -22.25 -26.55 -11.63
C GLY A 7 -21.04 -25.61 -11.70
N SER A 8 -21.02 -24.72 -12.70
CA SER A 8 -19.94 -23.74 -12.90
C SER A 8 -19.70 -22.85 -11.68
N GLU A 9 -20.74 -22.29 -11.07
CA GLU A 9 -20.63 -21.38 -9.92
C GLU A 9 -20.01 -22.06 -8.69
N ARG A 10 -20.36 -23.33 -8.42
CA ARG A 10 -19.76 -24.11 -7.32
C ARG A 10 -18.27 -24.35 -7.50
N TYR A 11 -17.80 -24.56 -8.73
CA TYR A 11 -16.37 -24.73 -9.01
C TYR A 11 -15.61 -23.40 -8.88
N THR A 12 -16.20 -22.29 -9.32
CA THR A 12 -15.62 -20.95 -9.18
C THR A 12 -15.43 -20.57 -7.72
N TRP A 13 -16.41 -20.84 -6.85
CA TRP A 13 -16.29 -20.52 -5.42
C TRP A 13 -15.22 -21.36 -4.70
N ARG A 14 -15.10 -22.64 -5.05
CA ARG A 14 -14.03 -23.50 -4.50
C ARG A 14 -12.64 -23.04 -4.93
N ALA A 15 -12.49 -22.60 -6.18
CA ALA A 15 -11.26 -22.04 -6.70
C ALA A 15 -10.86 -20.76 -5.97
N ILE A 16 -11.79 -19.83 -5.78
CA ILE A 16 -11.57 -18.59 -5.00
C ILE A 16 -11.19 -18.92 -3.56
N LYS A 17 -11.91 -19.85 -2.92
CA LYS A 17 -11.61 -20.25 -1.54
C LYS A 17 -10.21 -20.85 -1.41
N TRP A 18 -9.77 -21.67 -2.36
CA TRP A 18 -8.42 -22.22 -2.39
C TRP A 18 -7.37 -21.11 -2.58
N TYR A 19 -7.63 -20.18 -3.50
CA TYR A 19 -6.77 -19.03 -3.78
C TYR A 19 -6.46 -18.23 -2.50
N LEU A 20 -7.50 -17.96 -1.71
CA LEU A 20 -7.40 -17.18 -0.47
C LEU A 20 -6.90 -17.98 0.75
N HIS A 21 -6.88 -19.32 0.70
CA HIS A 21 -6.62 -20.18 1.87
C HIS A 21 -5.16 -20.11 2.37
N GLY A 22 -4.23 -19.63 1.54
CA GLY A 22 -2.81 -19.45 1.88
C GLY A 22 -2.40 -17.99 2.04
N GLU A 23 -3.30 -17.03 1.79
CA GLU A 23 -2.96 -15.61 1.68
C GLU A 23 -3.01 -14.89 3.03
N PHE A 24 -3.69 -15.44 4.05
CA PHE A 24 -3.78 -14.80 5.35
C PHE A 24 -3.21 -15.71 6.41
N SER A 25 -1.88 -15.71 6.61
CA SER A 25 -1.31 -16.33 7.81
C SER A 25 -1.69 -15.47 9.01
N PRO A 26 -2.61 -15.91 9.89
CA PRO A 26 -3.08 -15.07 10.98
C PRO A 26 -1.93 -14.70 11.92
N GLY A 27 -0.90 -15.55 12.04
CA GLY A 27 0.27 -15.29 12.85
C GLY A 27 1.10 -14.11 12.37
N VAL A 28 1.27 -13.94 11.05
CA VAL A 28 2.02 -12.80 10.48
C VAL A 28 1.23 -11.51 10.71
N LEU A 29 -0.08 -11.53 10.41
CA LEU A 29 -0.97 -10.39 10.65
C LEU A 29 -0.95 -9.97 12.12
N ILE A 30 -1.16 -10.92 13.04
CA ILE A 30 -1.14 -10.66 14.48
C ILE A 30 0.21 -10.06 14.90
N LEU A 31 1.32 -10.59 14.40
CA LEU A 31 2.64 -10.07 14.75
C LEU A 31 2.85 -8.63 14.25
N VAL A 32 2.47 -8.33 13.00
CA VAL A 32 2.55 -6.97 12.43
C VAL A 32 1.70 -5.99 13.23
N TYR A 33 0.44 -6.35 13.53
CA TYR A 33 -0.48 -5.51 14.30
C TYR A 33 -0.02 -5.35 15.75
N PHE A 34 0.46 -6.41 16.38
CA PHE A 34 0.93 -6.37 17.76
C PHE A 34 2.18 -5.50 17.92
N VAL A 35 3.15 -5.66 17.02
CA VAL A 35 4.39 -4.85 17.03
C VAL A 35 4.06 -3.38 16.78
N SER A 36 3.23 -3.08 15.77
CA SER A 36 2.85 -1.69 15.49
C SER A 36 2.06 -1.08 16.66
N ALA A 37 1.12 -1.81 17.26
CA ALA A 37 0.35 -1.33 18.42
C ALA A 37 1.24 -1.07 19.64
N LEU A 38 2.18 -1.98 19.96
CA LEU A 38 3.13 -1.79 21.06
C LEU A 38 3.99 -0.55 20.86
N ILE A 39 4.45 -0.32 19.63
CA ILE A 39 5.26 0.85 19.31
C ILE A 39 4.41 2.12 19.42
N THR A 40 3.20 2.15 18.85
CA THR A 40 2.28 3.30 18.99
C THR A 40 1.97 3.60 20.45
N LEU A 41 1.74 2.57 21.28
CA LEU A 41 1.54 2.72 22.73
C LEU A 41 2.78 3.27 23.44
N SER A 42 4.00 2.91 23.00
CA SER A 42 5.24 3.43 23.59
C SER A 42 5.43 4.94 23.37
N TYR A 43 4.87 5.49 22.28
CA TYR A 43 4.85 6.92 22.01
C TYR A 43 3.71 7.66 22.72
N TYR A 44 2.68 6.95 23.20
CA TYR A 44 1.59 7.54 23.97
C TYR A 44 1.98 7.73 25.43
N THR A 45 2.83 8.74 25.69
CA THR A 45 3.13 9.19 27.06
C THR A 45 2.26 10.40 27.42
N PRO A 46 1.53 10.39 28.57
CA PRO A 46 0.61 11.46 28.95
C PRO A 46 1.26 12.86 29.09
N SER A 47 2.58 12.91 29.17
CA SER A 47 3.36 14.15 29.31
C SER A 47 3.79 14.79 27.99
N VAL A 48 3.59 14.12 26.85
CA VAL A 48 4.03 14.61 25.54
C VAL A 48 2.92 15.45 24.89
N LYS A 49 3.30 16.58 24.27
CA LYS A 49 2.35 17.42 23.53
C LYS A 49 1.72 16.60 22.40
N HIS A 50 0.39 16.63 22.27
CA HIS A 50 -0.36 15.89 21.26
C HIS A 50 0.22 16.02 19.83
N PHE A 51 0.74 17.21 19.48
CA PHE A 51 1.40 17.44 18.18
C PHE A 51 2.63 16.53 17.96
N GLN A 52 3.47 16.34 18.98
CA GLN A 52 4.65 15.48 18.88
C GLN A 52 4.25 14.00 18.71
N ILE A 53 3.20 13.56 19.42
CA ILE A 53 2.66 12.20 19.28
C ILE A 53 2.19 11.95 17.83
N VAL A 54 1.50 12.91 17.22
CA VAL A 54 1.06 12.82 15.81
C VAL A 54 2.25 12.74 14.87
N LEU A 55 3.27 13.58 15.06
CA LEU A 55 4.47 13.58 14.22
C LEU A 55 5.28 12.29 14.33
N ASP A 56 5.46 11.77 15.55
CA ASP A 56 6.16 10.52 15.82
C ASP A 56 5.40 9.33 15.20
N TYR A 57 4.06 9.32 15.33
CA TYR A 57 3.20 8.34 14.68
C TYR A 57 3.32 8.38 13.16
N ILE A 58 3.21 9.57 12.55
CA ILE A 58 3.33 9.76 11.11
C ILE A 58 4.66 9.21 10.60
N THR A 59 5.74 9.56 11.29
CA THR A 59 7.10 9.11 10.98
C THR A 59 7.22 7.60 11.11
N PHE A 60 6.68 7.01 12.16
CA PHE A 60 6.69 5.56 12.36
C PHE A 60 5.88 4.83 11.27
N SER A 61 4.65 5.28 11.00
CA SER A 61 3.78 4.68 9.99
C SER A 61 4.37 4.79 8.59
N SER A 62 5.00 5.92 8.26
CA SER A 62 5.66 6.11 6.95
C SER A 62 6.95 5.31 6.79
N LEU A 63 7.70 5.07 7.86
CA LEU A 63 9.00 4.37 7.79
C LEU A 63 8.88 2.85 7.99
N TYR A 64 7.87 2.38 8.73
CA TYR A 64 7.78 0.97 9.13
C TYR A 64 6.45 0.35 8.76
N THR A 65 5.32 0.88 9.25
CA THR A 65 4.03 0.18 9.16
C THR A 65 3.58 0.02 7.71
N ILE A 66 3.48 1.12 6.96
CA ILE A 66 3.04 1.07 5.55
C ILE A 66 4.04 0.27 4.71
N PRO A 67 5.35 0.55 4.73
CA PRO A 67 6.31 -0.22 3.94
C PRO A 67 6.27 -1.74 4.20
N MET A 68 6.08 -2.14 5.46
CA MET A 68 6.03 -3.55 5.84
C MET A 68 4.75 -4.23 5.35
N VAL A 69 3.61 -3.56 5.46
CA VAL A 69 2.34 -4.07 4.94
C VAL A 69 2.39 -4.17 3.43
N THR A 70 2.94 -3.16 2.78
CA THR A 70 3.13 -3.07 1.34
C THR A 70 4.08 -4.17 0.84
N ALA A 71 5.18 -4.43 1.54
CA ALA A 71 6.06 -5.56 1.23
C ALA A 71 5.38 -6.93 1.40
N LEU A 72 4.53 -7.09 2.40
CA LEU A 72 3.73 -8.31 2.58
C LEU A 72 2.64 -8.43 1.51
N GLY A 73 2.04 -7.30 1.11
CA GLY A 73 1.12 -7.16 -0.03
C GLY A 73 1.69 -7.75 -1.30
N THR A 74 2.97 -7.48 -1.58
CA THR A 74 3.69 -8.06 -2.73
C THR A 74 3.66 -9.58 -2.75
N SER A 75 3.68 -10.27 -1.59
CA SER A 75 3.64 -11.74 -1.56
C SER A 75 2.32 -12.33 -2.07
N HIS A 76 1.26 -11.53 -2.11
CA HIS A 76 -0.04 -11.93 -2.66
C HIS A 76 -0.08 -11.84 -4.19
N VAL A 77 0.71 -10.94 -4.78
CA VAL A 77 0.59 -10.57 -6.19
C VAL A 77 1.81 -10.93 -7.04
N ALA A 78 3.01 -10.94 -6.44
CA ALA A 78 4.23 -11.44 -7.05
C ALA A 78 4.24 -12.97 -6.94
N ARG A 79 3.90 -13.63 -8.04
CA ARG A 79 3.87 -15.09 -8.14
C ARG A 79 4.85 -15.55 -9.22
N ASN A 80 5.44 -16.73 -9.01
CA ASN A 80 6.24 -17.38 -10.05
C ASN A 80 5.39 -17.73 -11.29
N ASP A 81 6.05 -17.86 -12.44
CA ASP A 81 5.36 -18.16 -13.70
C ASP A 81 4.57 -19.47 -13.62
N ASP A 82 5.09 -20.50 -12.95
CA ASP A 82 4.40 -21.79 -12.75
C ASP A 82 3.06 -21.63 -12.00
N VAL A 83 3.05 -20.80 -10.96
CA VAL A 83 1.83 -20.49 -10.19
C VAL A 83 0.87 -19.70 -11.06
N THR A 84 1.38 -18.75 -11.84
CA THR A 84 0.57 -17.93 -12.77
C THR A 84 -0.11 -18.79 -13.83
N VAL A 85 0.59 -19.77 -14.42
CA VAL A 85 0.01 -20.72 -15.39
C VAL A 85 -1.08 -21.56 -14.72
N PHE A 86 -0.86 -22.02 -13.49
CA PHE A 86 -1.88 -22.72 -12.72
C PHE A 86 -3.12 -21.83 -12.47
N GLU A 87 -2.94 -20.56 -12.07
CA GLU A 87 -4.03 -19.60 -11.89
C GLU A 87 -4.84 -19.39 -13.18
N VAL A 88 -4.18 -19.30 -14.33
CA VAL A 88 -4.86 -19.18 -15.63
C VAL A 88 -5.70 -20.42 -15.93
N SER A 89 -5.18 -21.62 -15.63
CA SER A 89 -5.94 -22.86 -15.79
C SER A 89 -7.19 -22.90 -14.89
N LEU A 90 -7.07 -22.34 -13.68
CA LEU A 90 -8.13 -22.27 -12.68
C LEU A 90 -9.22 -21.26 -13.05
N PHE A 91 -8.83 -20.03 -13.43
CA PHE A 91 -9.74 -18.93 -13.71
C PHE A 91 -10.16 -18.82 -15.18
N ARG A 92 -9.51 -19.59 -16.07
CA ARG A 92 -9.75 -19.66 -17.52
C ARG A 92 -9.62 -18.32 -18.23
N GLY A 93 -8.55 -17.57 -17.91
CA GLY A 93 -8.18 -16.36 -18.65
C GLY A 93 -7.29 -15.39 -17.87
N TRP A 94 -6.33 -14.79 -18.57
CA TRP A 94 -5.33 -13.86 -18.01
C TRP A 94 -5.96 -12.66 -17.30
N ARG A 95 -6.97 -12.04 -17.91
CA ARG A 95 -7.67 -10.91 -17.30
C ARG A 95 -8.32 -11.26 -15.97
N ARG A 96 -8.85 -12.48 -15.82
CA ARG A 96 -9.47 -12.93 -14.57
C ARG A 96 -8.44 -13.19 -13.48
N VAL A 97 -7.25 -13.67 -13.85
CA VAL A 97 -6.11 -13.78 -12.91
C VAL A 97 -5.67 -12.41 -12.43
N ALA A 98 -5.53 -11.44 -13.34
CA ALA A 98 -5.20 -10.06 -12.97
C ALA A 98 -6.21 -9.47 -11.96
N PHE A 99 -7.51 -9.67 -12.21
CA PHE A 99 -8.55 -9.27 -11.27
C PHE A 99 -8.51 -10.04 -9.96
N ALA A 100 -8.22 -11.35 -9.97
CA ALA A 100 -8.11 -12.15 -8.75
C ALA A 100 -6.96 -11.64 -7.86
N ARG A 101 -5.81 -11.29 -8.45
CA ARG A 101 -4.68 -10.68 -7.73
C ARG A 101 -5.03 -9.32 -7.16
N LEU A 102 -5.69 -8.46 -7.92
CA LEU A 102 -6.19 -7.17 -7.42
C LEU A 102 -7.16 -7.34 -6.25
N MET A 103 -8.07 -8.32 -6.32
CA MET A 103 -9.02 -8.58 -5.25
C MET A 103 -8.35 -9.17 -4.00
N SER A 104 -7.36 -10.05 -4.19
CA SER A 104 -6.53 -10.57 -3.09
C SER A 104 -5.83 -9.43 -2.35
N LEU A 105 -5.16 -8.55 -3.10
CA LEU A 105 -4.48 -7.39 -2.53
C LEU A 105 -5.46 -6.42 -1.85
N ALA A 106 -6.59 -6.11 -2.49
CA ALA A 106 -7.61 -5.26 -1.89
C ALA A 106 -8.18 -5.84 -0.58
N LEU A 107 -8.30 -7.17 -0.46
CA LEU A 107 -8.71 -7.82 0.79
C LEU A 107 -7.62 -7.72 1.87
N TRP A 108 -6.35 -7.88 1.49
CA TRP A 108 -5.21 -7.64 2.38
C TRP A 108 -5.21 -6.20 2.92
N ASP A 109 -5.32 -5.23 2.02
CA ASP A 109 -5.35 -3.82 2.37
C ASP A 109 -6.56 -3.48 3.23
N ALA A 110 -7.74 -4.04 2.95
CA ALA A 110 -8.95 -3.75 3.72
C ALA A 110 -8.78 -4.07 5.21
N VAL A 111 -8.15 -5.19 5.56
CA VAL A 111 -7.91 -5.56 6.96
C VAL A 111 -6.95 -4.56 7.61
N PHE A 112 -5.89 -4.19 6.90
CA PHE A 112 -4.89 -3.25 7.39
C PHE A 112 -5.43 -1.83 7.55
N LEU A 113 -6.23 -1.37 6.60
CA LEU A 113 -6.85 -0.05 6.61
C LEU A 113 -7.87 0.08 7.74
N VAL A 114 -8.62 -0.98 8.05
CA VAL A 114 -9.49 -1.00 9.24
C VAL A 114 -8.66 -0.83 10.51
N TYR A 115 -7.53 -1.52 10.61
CA TYR A 115 -6.62 -1.36 11.75
C TYR A 115 -6.06 0.07 11.87
N LEU A 116 -5.53 0.62 10.78
CA LEU A 116 -5.04 2.01 10.77
C LEU A 116 -6.14 3.01 11.12
N ALA A 117 -7.34 2.86 10.54
CA ALA A 117 -8.47 3.73 10.85
C ALA A 117 -8.84 3.70 12.33
N VAL A 118 -8.82 2.52 12.96
CA VAL A 118 -9.05 2.40 14.41
C VAL A 118 -7.98 3.17 15.18
N LEU A 119 -6.70 3.02 14.84
CA LEU A 119 -5.62 3.77 15.52
C LEU A 119 -5.75 5.28 15.33
N ASP A 120 -5.93 5.73 14.08
CA ASP A 120 -6.02 7.15 13.72
C ASP A 120 -7.20 7.84 14.41
N ILE A 121 -8.36 7.18 14.46
CA ILE A 121 -9.56 7.74 15.12
C ILE A 121 -9.44 7.67 16.64
N THR A 122 -9.06 6.52 17.21
CA THR A 122 -9.12 6.32 18.68
C THR A 122 -7.95 6.96 19.42
N LEU A 123 -6.76 7.00 18.82
CA LEU A 123 -5.56 7.53 19.47
C LEU A 123 -5.30 8.97 19.07
N LEU A 124 -5.50 9.32 17.80
CA LEU A 124 -5.08 10.61 17.24
C LEU A 124 -6.24 11.56 16.98
N HIS A 125 -7.48 11.07 16.98
CA HIS A 125 -8.72 11.84 16.76
C HIS A 125 -8.66 12.66 15.46
N ASP A 126 -8.10 12.07 14.39
CA ASP A 126 -7.78 12.80 13.16
C ASP A 126 -8.28 12.07 11.89
N ASP A 127 -9.44 12.50 11.38
CA ASP A 127 -10.09 11.91 10.21
C ASP A 127 -9.30 12.14 8.91
N ILE A 128 -8.51 13.23 8.84
CA ILE A 128 -7.70 13.53 7.65
C ILE A 128 -6.56 12.53 7.52
N LEU A 129 -6.00 12.10 8.66
CA LEU A 129 -4.95 11.09 8.70
C LEU A 129 -5.44 9.73 8.18
N VAL A 130 -6.66 9.34 8.51
CA VAL A 130 -7.29 8.10 7.98
C VAL A 130 -7.32 8.12 6.45
N LEU A 131 -7.79 9.23 5.87
CA LEU A 131 -7.89 9.39 4.42
C LEU A 131 -6.51 9.32 3.77
N LEU A 132 -5.50 9.95 4.37
CA LEU A 132 -4.13 9.92 3.88
C LEU A 132 -3.53 8.54 3.95
N SER A 133 -3.66 7.85 5.08
CA SER A 133 -3.25 6.46 5.26
C SER A 133 -3.83 5.58 4.14
N PHE A 134 -5.11 5.75 3.84
CA PHE A 134 -5.78 5.04 2.74
C PHE A 134 -5.16 5.33 1.37
N ILE A 135 -4.99 6.61 1.01
CA ILE A 135 -4.45 6.99 -0.29
C ILE A 135 -2.99 6.54 -0.43
N THR A 136 -2.22 6.64 0.64
CA THR A 136 -0.81 6.22 0.70
C THR A 136 -0.66 4.74 0.38
N VAL A 137 -1.43 3.89 1.06
CA VAL A 137 -1.44 2.44 0.83
C VAL A 137 -1.86 2.16 -0.60
N LEU A 138 -2.98 2.75 -1.06
CA LEU A 138 -3.46 2.56 -2.43
C LEU A 138 -2.40 2.94 -3.49
N PHE A 139 -1.64 4.00 -3.26
CA PHE A 139 -0.58 4.44 -4.16
C PHE A 139 0.56 3.42 -4.25
N TYR A 140 1.16 3.01 -3.14
CA TYR A 140 2.25 2.02 -3.20
C TYR A 140 1.77 0.67 -3.71
N GLU A 141 0.57 0.24 -3.35
CA GLU A 141 0.01 -1.03 -3.83
C GLU A 141 -0.24 -1.01 -5.34
N SER A 142 -0.69 0.12 -5.89
CA SER A 142 -0.79 0.26 -7.34
C SER A 142 0.57 0.10 -8.03
N LEU A 143 1.65 0.62 -7.45
CA LEU A 143 3.00 0.46 -7.97
C LEU A 143 3.49 -1.00 -7.86
N ILE A 144 3.20 -1.67 -6.74
CA ILE A 144 3.52 -3.10 -6.56
C ILE A 144 2.86 -3.93 -7.64
N MET A 145 1.59 -3.66 -7.96
CA MET A 145 0.89 -4.40 -9.02
C MET A 145 1.65 -4.31 -10.34
N LEU A 146 2.20 -3.15 -10.71
CA LEU A 146 3.06 -3.05 -11.89
C LEU A 146 4.37 -3.83 -11.73
N VAL A 147 5.01 -3.72 -10.57
CA VAL A 147 6.27 -4.41 -10.26
C VAL A 147 6.11 -5.93 -10.31
N SER A 148 4.93 -6.45 -9.97
CA SER A 148 4.64 -7.89 -10.03
C SER A 148 4.60 -8.45 -11.45
N ILE A 149 4.63 -7.60 -12.48
CA ILE A 149 4.71 -8.02 -13.89
C ILE A 149 6.17 -8.18 -14.36
N ILE A 150 7.08 -7.37 -13.82
CA ILE A 150 8.37 -7.05 -14.46
C ILE A 150 9.43 -8.16 -14.26
N GLY A 151 9.26 -9.08 -13.32
CA GLY A 151 10.32 -10.05 -13.03
C GLY A 151 9.89 -11.28 -12.25
N THR A 152 10.90 -12.03 -11.83
CA THR A 152 10.75 -13.15 -10.89
C THR A 152 10.33 -12.63 -9.53
N GLU A 153 9.74 -13.51 -8.71
CA GLU A 153 9.29 -13.20 -7.34
C GLU A 153 10.35 -12.42 -6.53
N GLY A 154 11.61 -12.87 -6.57
CA GLY A 154 12.72 -12.19 -5.87
C GLY A 154 12.99 -10.76 -6.34
N VAL A 155 12.89 -10.50 -7.66
CA VAL A 155 13.08 -9.15 -8.21
C VAL A 155 11.94 -8.23 -7.78
N SER A 156 10.69 -8.73 -7.79
CA SER A 156 9.53 -7.97 -7.35
C SER A 156 9.62 -7.57 -5.87
N TYR A 157 10.12 -8.45 -4.99
CA TYR A 157 10.37 -8.10 -3.58
C TYR A 157 11.45 -7.03 -3.43
N ILE A 158 12.57 -7.13 -4.16
CA ILE A 158 13.65 -6.13 -4.10
C ILE A 158 13.14 -4.76 -4.55
N ILE A 159 12.43 -4.70 -5.68
CA ILE A 159 11.90 -3.43 -6.20
C ILE A 159 10.84 -2.86 -5.25
N THR A 160 9.96 -3.71 -4.69
CA THR A 160 9.00 -3.26 -3.68
C THR A 160 9.72 -2.65 -2.48
N PHE A 161 10.75 -3.32 -1.96
CA PHE A 161 11.52 -2.80 -0.84
C PHE A 161 12.16 -1.45 -1.17
N LEU A 162 12.69 -1.28 -2.39
CA LEU A 162 13.26 0.00 -2.82
C LEU A 162 12.19 1.12 -2.90
N ILE A 163 11.02 0.83 -3.44
CA ILE A 163 9.94 1.82 -3.66
C ILE A 163 9.20 2.15 -2.36
N ALA A 164 8.82 1.13 -1.59
CA ALA A 164 7.97 1.27 -0.41
C ALA A 164 8.78 1.58 0.85
N PHE A 165 10.03 1.13 0.96
CA PHE A 165 10.84 1.33 2.17
C PHE A 165 11.97 2.33 1.95
N VAL A 166 12.87 2.10 1.00
CA VAL A 166 14.07 2.93 0.84
C VAL A 166 13.73 4.35 0.40
N LEU A 167 12.86 4.49 -0.60
CA LEU A 167 12.51 5.80 -1.16
C LEU A 167 11.83 6.72 -0.14
N PRO A 168 10.81 6.30 0.62
CA PRO A 168 10.17 7.16 1.62
C PRO A 168 11.11 7.51 2.76
N VAL A 169 11.93 6.55 3.23
CA VAL A 169 12.96 6.78 4.26
C VAL A 169 13.95 7.87 3.82
N LEU A 170 14.46 7.79 2.58
CA LEU A 170 15.38 8.79 2.04
C LEU A 170 14.75 10.17 1.97
N VAL A 171 13.50 10.26 1.51
CA VAL A 171 12.78 11.54 1.48
C VAL A 171 12.58 12.10 2.87
N THR A 172 12.21 11.28 3.85
CA THR A 172 12.10 11.71 5.26
C THR A 172 13.40 12.30 5.77
N PHE A 173 14.54 11.64 5.55
CA PHE A 173 15.84 12.15 5.99
C PHE A 173 16.24 13.45 5.27
N ILE A 174 15.99 13.54 3.96
CA ILE A 174 16.30 14.74 3.19
C ILE A 174 15.44 15.92 3.66
N VAL A 175 14.12 15.71 3.79
CA VAL A 175 13.17 16.74 4.22
C VAL A 175 13.47 17.19 5.65
N SER A 176 13.58 16.25 6.59
CA SER A 176 13.92 16.58 7.97
C SER A 176 15.27 17.30 8.07
N GLY A 177 16.31 16.80 7.39
CA GLY A 177 17.63 17.44 7.38
C GLY A 177 17.60 18.85 6.79
N TYR A 178 16.87 19.07 5.70
CA TYR A 178 16.78 20.36 5.04
C TYR A 178 15.94 21.37 5.84
N VAL A 179 14.75 20.98 6.27
CA VAL A 179 13.79 21.80 7.01
C VAL A 179 14.30 22.15 8.41
N VAL A 180 14.83 21.17 9.15
CA VAL A 180 15.33 21.39 10.52
C VAL A 180 16.60 22.23 10.49
N SER A 181 17.52 21.96 9.57
CA SER A 181 18.83 22.65 9.57
C SER A 181 18.78 24.05 8.97
N HIS A 182 17.87 24.33 8.04
CA HIS A 182 17.84 25.62 7.33
C HIS A 182 16.60 26.47 7.66
N HIS A 183 15.61 25.92 8.38
CA HIS A 183 14.33 26.58 8.68
C HIS A 183 13.62 27.13 7.42
N VAL A 184 13.81 26.47 6.27
CA VAL A 184 13.22 26.86 4.98
C VAL A 184 12.01 25.97 4.69
N SER A 185 10.94 26.57 4.22
CA SER A 185 9.76 25.86 3.72
C SER A 185 10.01 25.27 2.32
N ILE A 186 9.64 24.02 2.12
CA ILE A 186 9.62 23.34 0.82
C ILE A 186 8.34 23.78 0.07
N SER A 187 8.50 24.30 -1.15
CA SER A 187 7.37 24.81 -1.94
C SER A 187 7.52 24.49 -3.43
N GLY A 188 6.42 24.63 -4.18
CA GLY A 188 6.42 24.39 -5.62
C GLY A 188 6.59 22.91 -5.96
N TYR A 189 7.36 22.61 -7.00
CA TYR A 189 7.51 21.25 -7.55
C TYR A 189 8.09 20.25 -6.54
N THR A 190 9.04 20.67 -5.70
CA THR A 190 9.66 19.79 -4.70
C THR A 190 8.66 19.32 -3.65
N ALA A 191 7.70 20.17 -3.27
CA ALA A 191 6.63 19.79 -2.35
C ALA A 191 5.74 18.68 -2.94
N TYR A 192 5.43 18.73 -4.24
CA TYR A 192 4.67 17.68 -4.92
C TYR A 192 5.44 16.36 -4.98
N VAL A 193 6.76 16.40 -5.22
CA VAL A 193 7.60 15.19 -5.22
C VAL A 193 7.68 14.56 -3.84
N VAL A 194 7.87 15.38 -2.79
CA VAL A 194 7.87 14.91 -1.40
C VAL A 194 6.52 14.29 -1.04
N PHE A 195 5.42 14.97 -1.40
CA PHE A 195 4.07 14.47 -1.15
C PHE A 195 3.82 13.15 -1.86
N LEU A 196 4.18 13.02 -3.14
CA LEU A 196 3.97 11.78 -3.91
C LEU A 196 4.80 10.60 -3.39
N ILE A 197 6.01 10.87 -2.88
CA ILE A 197 6.87 9.81 -2.34
C ILE A 197 6.51 9.47 -0.90
N SER A 198 5.97 10.39 -0.12
CA SER A 198 5.57 10.16 1.27
C SER A 198 4.44 11.12 1.68
N PRO A 199 3.19 10.81 1.31
CA PRO A 199 2.04 11.68 1.57
C PRO A 199 1.76 11.91 3.05
N LEU A 200 2.02 10.92 3.90
CA LEU A 200 1.91 11.05 5.36
C LEU A 200 2.87 12.12 5.93
N LEU A 201 4.10 12.23 5.44
CA LEU A 201 5.02 13.29 5.86
C LEU A 201 4.49 14.67 5.46
N GLY A 202 3.88 14.75 4.27
CA GLY A 202 3.16 15.94 3.83
C GLY A 202 2.15 16.44 4.87
N TYR A 203 1.47 15.53 5.56
CA TYR A 203 0.47 15.86 6.59
C TYR A 203 1.06 16.37 7.90
N GLY A 204 2.11 15.71 8.40
CA GLY A 204 2.85 16.20 9.57
C GLY A 204 3.30 17.65 9.37
N ASP A 205 3.64 17.99 8.12
CA ASP A 205 4.07 19.32 7.77
C ASP A 205 2.97 20.33 7.39
N ILE A 206 1.75 19.89 7.07
CA ILE A 206 0.58 20.78 6.93
C ILE A 206 0.26 21.47 8.27
N LYS A 207 0.45 20.77 9.39
CA LYS A 207 0.29 21.34 10.73
C LYS A 207 1.50 22.20 11.15
N SER A 208 2.70 21.93 10.63
CA SER A 208 3.95 22.65 10.96
C SER A 208 4.25 23.85 10.04
N LYS A 209 3.61 23.92 8.87
CA LYS A 209 3.81 24.87 7.75
C LYS A 209 5.14 24.73 6.98
N TYR A 210 5.86 23.62 7.11
CA TYR A 210 7.13 23.45 6.38
C TYR A 210 6.96 23.01 4.92
N ILE A 211 5.84 22.41 4.54
CA ILE A 211 5.53 22.05 3.16
C ILE A 211 4.35 22.88 2.67
N MET A 212 4.60 23.78 1.71
CA MET A 212 3.59 24.64 1.11
C MET A 212 2.98 23.96 -0.11
N LEU A 213 2.03 23.05 0.14
CA LEU A 213 1.28 22.33 -0.89
C LEU A 213 -0.23 22.57 -0.70
N ASN A 214 -0.97 22.69 -1.79
CA ASN A 214 -2.43 22.55 -1.71
C ASN A 214 -2.76 21.06 -1.51
N PHE A 215 -3.19 20.73 -0.30
CA PHE A 215 -3.54 19.36 0.12
C PHE A 215 -4.45 18.64 -0.88
N ASN A 216 -5.50 19.32 -1.34
CA ASN A 216 -6.47 18.74 -2.27
C ASN A 216 -5.84 18.37 -3.62
N VAL A 217 -4.86 19.16 -4.07
CA VAL A 217 -4.14 18.88 -5.31
C VAL A 217 -3.22 17.68 -5.14
N GLY A 218 -2.52 17.57 -4.01
CA GLY A 218 -1.69 16.40 -3.69
C GLY A 218 -2.49 15.11 -3.69
N VAL A 219 -3.58 15.08 -2.92
CA VAL A 219 -4.52 13.94 -2.86
C VAL A 219 -5.04 13.58 -4.25
N TYR A 220 -5.45 14.57 -5.04
CA TYR A 220 -5.96 14.33 -6.39
C TYR A 220 -4.90 13.69 -7.30
N ILE A 221 -3.66 14.17 -7.25
CA ILE A 221 -2.55 13.61 -8.04
C ILE A 221 -2.32 12.14 -7.67
N GLU A 222 -2.25 11.81 -6.38
CA GLU A 222 -2.05 10.43 -5.95
C GLU A 222 -3.17 9.51 -6.39
N VAL A 223 -4.43 9.90 -6.16
CA VAL A 223 -5.58 9.09 -6.58
C VAL A 223 -5.57 8.86 -8.09
N VAL A 224 -5.31 9.91 -8.89
CA VAL A 224 -5.23 9.79 -10.36
C VAL A 224 -4.10 8.87 -10.78
N LEU A 225 -2.91 8.99 -10.18
CA LEU A 225 -1.77 8.14 -10.46
C LEU A 225 -2.03 6.70 -10.05
N SER A 226 -2.63 6.44 -8.89
CA SER A 226 -2.98 5.09 -8.45
C SER A 226 -3.96 4.43 -9.41
N VAL A 227 -5.04 5.14 -9.79
CA VAL A 227 -6.03 4.62 -10.74
C VAL A 227 -5.39 4.36 -12.11
N PHE A 228 -4.59 5.30 -12.61
CA PHE A 228 -3.87 5.13 -13.87
C PHE A 228 -2.96 3.90 -13.83
N THR A 229 -2.21 3.72 -12.74
CA THR A 229 -1.28 2.62 -12.53
C THR A 229 -1.99 1.27 -12.47
N LEU A 230 -3.14 1.18 -11.78
CA LEU A 230 -3.97 -0.03 -11.73
C LEU A 230 -4.57 -0.38 -13.10
N VAL A 231 -5.03 0.61 -13.86
CA VAL A 231 -5.52 0.41 -15.23
C VAL A 231 -4.38 -0.07 -16.14
N LEU A 232 -3.21 0.54 -16.00
CA LEU A 232 -2.01 0.14 -16.74
C LEU A 232 -1.59 -1.29 -16.40
N PHE A 233 -1.65 -1.69 -15.12
CA PHE A 233 -1.43 -3.07 -14.68
C PHE A 233 -2.36 -4.03 -15.41
N LEU A 234 -3.68 -3.79 -15.39
CA LEU A 234 -4.65 -4.66 -16.05
C LEU A 234 -4.36 -4.81 -17.55
N TYR A 235 -4.01 -3.70 -18.21
CA TYR A 235 -3.69 -3.68 -19.63
C TYR A 235 -2.39 -4.43 -19.95
N ILE A 236 -1.31 -4.15 -19.22
CA ILE A 236 0.00 -4.78 -19.44
C ILE A 236 -0.07 -6.27 -19.11
N PHE A 237 -0.71 -6.66 -18.00
CA PHE A 237 -0.81 -8.06 -17.59
C PHE A 237 -1.48 -8.91 -18.68
N GLU A 238 -2.58 -8.43 -19.26
CA GLU A 238 -3.28 -9.11 -20.34
C GLU A 238 -2.40 -9.24 -21.59
N LYS A 239 -1.70 -8.17 -22.00
CA LYS A 239 -0.85 -8.19 -23.19
C LYS A 239 0.42 -9.02 -23.01
N TYR A 240 1.13 -8.85 -21.90
CA TYR A 240 2.45 -9.41 -21.68
C TYR A 240 2.41 -10.94 -21.62
N TYR A 241 1.44 -11.49 -20.90
CA TYR A 241 1.32 -12.94 -20.73
C TYR A 241 0.53 -13.64 -21.85
N HIS A 242 -0.24 -12.90 -22.65
CA HIS A 242 -0.82 -13.48 -23.88
C HIS A 242 0.25 -13.71 -24.97
N ILE A 243 1.40 -13.03 -24.89
CA ILE A 243 2.46 -13.08 -25.92
C ILE A 243 3.58 -14.06 -25.56
N LYS A 244 3.80 -14.36 -24.28
CA LYS A 244 4.75 -15.42 -23.88
C LYS A 244 4.10 -16.80 -24.09
N PRO A 245 4.65 -17.64 -24.99
CA PRO A 245 4.15 -18.98 -25.27
C PRO A 245 4.39 -19.95 -24.11
#